data_AF-A0A538DW36-F1
#
_entry.id   AF-A0A538DW36-F1
#
_cell.length_a   1.000
_cell.length_b   1.000
_cell.length_c   1.000
_cell.angle_alpha   90.00
_cell.angle_beta   90.00
_cell.angle_gamma   90.00
#
_symmetry.space_group_name_H-M   'P 1'
#
loop_
_entity.id
_entity.type
_entity.pdbx_description
1 polymer ?
#
loop_
_entity_poly.entity_id
_entity_poly.type
_entity_poly.pdbx_seq_one_letter_code
_entity_poly.pdbx_strand_id
1 'polypeptide(L)' 'MRHALRRPLRFEGSLIEIDGSVGWAIYPADGETASDLLTRADGKMYATKRDTSDDALMARRGIDVGMVRDVETALGR' A
#
# COMPACT_ATOMS: atom_id res chain seq x y z
N MET A 1 1.06 -0.45 -11.08
CA MET A 1 2.38 -0.78 -10.47
C MET A 1 2.31 -1.99 -9.53
N ARG A 2 1.42 -2.01 -8.52
CA ARG A 2 1.27 -3.12 -7.54
C ARG A 2 1.26 -4.53 -8.15
N HIS A 3 0.49 -4.77 -9.21
CA HIS A 3 0.42 -6.08 -9.88
C HIS A 3 1.76 -6.58 -10.46
N ALA A 4 2.68 -5.68 -10.84
CA ALA A 4 3.97 -6.09 -11.40
C ALA A 4 4.95 -6.59 -10.32
N LEU A 5 4.82 -6.11 -9.08
CA LEU A 5 5.65 -6.52 -7.94
C LEU A 5 5.15 -7.81 -7.27
N ARG A 6 3.87 -8.16 -7.42
CA ARG A 6 3.23 -9.32 -6.77
C ARG A 6 3.58 -10.69 -7.36
N ARG A 7 4.60 -10.79 -8.23
CA ARG A 7 5.06 -12.09 -8.73
C ARG A 7 5.92 -12.77 -7.65
N PRO A 8 5.62 -14.02 -7.25
CA PRO A 8 6.43 -14.74 -6.27
C PRO A 8 7.88 -14.84 -6.73
N LEU A 9 8.82 -14.46 -5.86
CA LEU A 9 10.25 -14.66 -6.10
C LEU A 9 10.70 -15.98 -5.49
N ARG A 10 11.55 -16.70 -6.21
CA ARG A 10 12.30 -17.83 -5.65
C ARG A 10 13.54 -17.30 -4.94
N PHE A 11 13.64 -17.56 -3.64
CA PHE A 11 14.80 -17.22 -2.82
C PHE A 11 15.10 -18.39 -1.89
N GLU A 12 16.32 -18.93 -1.96
CA GLU A 12 16.77 -20.07 -1.13
C GLU A 12 15.80 -21.28 -1.14
N GLY A 13 15.26 -21.62 -2.32
CA GLY A 13 14.32 -22.73 -2.47
C GLY A 13 12.90 -22.44 -2.00
N SER A 14 12.67 -21.30 -1.35
CA SER A 14 11.35 -20.83 -0.91
C SER A 14 10.71 -19.89 -1.94
N LEU A 15 9.38 -19.90 -2.01
CA LEU A 15 8.61 -18.90 -2.74
C LEU A 15 8.23 -17.79 -1.75
N ILE A 16 8.66 -16.57 -2.06
CA ILE A 16 8.38 -15.37 -1.27
C ILE A 16 7.45 -14.47 -2.09
N GLU A 17 6.30 -14.15 -1.52
CA GLU A 17 5.45 -13.08 -2.02
C GLU A 17 5.93 -11.75 -1.48
N ILE A 18 6.16 -10.80 -2.38
CA ILE A 18 6.49 -9.42 -2.03
C ILE A 18 5.35 -8.51 -2.47
N ASP A 19 5.08 -7.47 -1.69
CA ASP A 19 4.28 -6.34 -2.11
C ASP A 19 5.12 -5.06 -2.00
N GLY A 20 4.70 -4.02 -2.70
CA GLY A 20 5.43 -2.76 -2.74
C GLY A 20 4.49 -1.56 -2.66
N SER A 21 4.91 -0.57 -1.88
CA SER A 21 4.26 0.73 -1.79
C SER A 21 5.15 1.77 -2.44
N VAL A 22 4.56 2.65 -3.24
CA VAL A 22 5.29 3.67 -4.00
C VAL A 22 4.66 5.01 -3.70
N GLY A 23 5.48 5.98 -3.29
CA GLY A 23 5.10 7.38 -3.19
C GLY A 23 5.64 8.18 -4.36
N TRP A 24 5.00 9.31 -4.65
CA TRP A 24 5.31 10.12 -5.83
C TRP A 24 5.18 11.61 -5.51
N ALA A 25 5.95 12.46 -6.19
CA ALA A 25 5.85 13.90 -6.10
C ALA A 25 5.97 14.54 -7.49
N ILE A 26 5.29 15.67 -7.70
CA ILE A 26 5.27 16.41 -8.97
C ILE A 26 5.85 17.79 -8.75
N TYR A 27 6.94 18.12 -9.45
CA TYR A 27 7.45 19.49 -9.51
C TYR A 27 6.56 20.37 -10.42
N PRO A 28 6.27 21.63 -10.06
CA PRO A 28 6.59 22.30 -8.79
C PRO A 28 5.50 22.10 -7.71
N ALA A 29 4.40 21.43 -8.03
CA ALA A 29 3.21 21.34 -7.18
C ALA A 29 3.45 20.73 -5.77
N ASP A 30 4.41 19.82 -5.65
CA ASP A 30 4.78 19.16 -4.40
C ASP A 30 6.07 19.73 -3.76
N GLY A 31 6.63 20.81 -4.32
CA GLY A 31 7.84 21.44 -3.83
C GLY A 31 8.74 21.95 -4.95
N GLU A 32 9.53 22.97 -4.65
CA GLU A 32 10.45 23.59 -5.62
C GLU A 32 11.90 23.10 -5.47
N THR A 33 12.23 22.43 -4.35
CA THR A 33 13.54 21.83 -4.14
C THR A 33 13.48 20.30 -4.23
N ALA A 34 14.62 19.68 -4.54
CA ALA A 34 14.74 18.23 -4.51
C ALA A 34 14.39 17.64 -3.14
N SER A 35 14.74 18.34 -2.05
CA SER A 35 14.41 17.91 -0.69
C SER A 35 12.90 17.87 -0.47
N ASP A 36 12.18 18.91 -0.91
CA ASP A 36 10.71 18.97 -0.76
C ASP A 36 10.03 17.81 -1.49
N LEU A 37 10.44 17.56 -2.74
CA LEU A 37 9.89 16.48 -3.56
C LEU A 37 10.16 15.11 -2.94
N LEU A 38 11.37 14.86 -2.42
CA LEU A 38 11.73 13.60 -1.76
C LEU A 38 10.93 13.40 -0.47
N THR A 39 10.85 14.42 0.39
CA THR A 39 10.05 14.37 1.61
C THR A 39 8.57 14.11 1.30
N ARG A 40 8.04 14.74 0.26
CA ARG A 40 6.65 14.55 -0.16
C ARG A 40 6.38 13.16 -0.72
N ALA A 41 7.28 12.65 -1.56
CA ALA A 41 7.19 11.30 -2.10
C ALA A 41 7.27 10.26 -0.98
N ASP A 42 8.20 10.39 -0.03
CA ASP A 42 8.35 9.46 1.09
C ASP A 42 7.11 9.44 2.00
N GLY A 43 6.54 10.62 2.29
CA GLY A 43 5.29 10.71 3.04
C GLY A 43 4.12 9.98 2.36
N LYS A 44 3.95 10.17 1.05
CA LYS A 44 2.93 9.47 0.25
C LYS A 44 3.18 7.97 0.15
N MET A 45 4.45 7.54 0.12
CA MET A 45 4.82 6.12 0.18
C MET A 45 4.37 5.50 1.50
N TYR A 46 4.67 6.17 2.62
CA TYR A 46 4.35 5.63 3.94
C TYR A 46 2.84 5.58 4.18
N ALA A 47 2.08 6.58 3.71
CA ALA A 47 0.63 6.53 3.70
C ALA A 47 0.12 5.29 2.94
N THR A 48 0.60 5.11 1.70
CA THR A 48 0.25 3.93 0.87
C THR A 48 0.61 2.61 1.54
N LYS A 49 1.75 2.56 2.25
CA LYS A 49 2.22 1.37 2.97
C LYS A 49 1.33 0.99 4.14
N ARG A 50 0.83 1.97 4.89
CA ARG A 50 -0.09 1.72 6.00
C ARG A 50 -1.39 1.08 5.50
N ASP A 51 -2.01 1.69 4.50
CA ASP A 51 -3.26 1.18 3.91
C ASP A 51 -3.08 -0.26 3.37
N THR A 52 -1.97 -0.53 2.67
CA THR A 52 -1.69 -1.86 2.12
C THR A 52 -1.40 -2.90 3.22
N SER A 53 -0.76 -2.50 4.32
CA SER A 53 -0.45 -3.40 5.42
C SER A 53 -1.71 -3.80 6.19
N ASP A 54 -2.65 -2.87 6.35
CA ASP A 54 -3.94 -3.15 6.95
C ASP A 54 -4.75 -4.13 6.10
N ASP A 55 -4.85 -3.91 4.79
CA ASP A 55 -5.48 -4.85 3.84
C ASP A 55 -4.86 -6.27 3.95
N ALA A 56 -3.53 -6.35 3.96
CA ALA A 56 -2.81 -7.62 4.06
C ALA A 56 -3.05 -8.31 5.41
N LEU A 57 -3.14 -7.56 6.51
CA LEU A 57 -3.46 -8.10 7.83
C LEU A 57 -4.88 -8.67 7.87
N MET A 58 -5.86 -7.95 7.29
CA MET A 58 -7.25 -8.43 7.23
C MET A 58 -7.39 -9.70 6.40
N ALA A 59 -6.72 -9.77 5.24
CA ALA A 59 -6.68 -10.97 4.42
C ALA A 59 -6.08 -12.17 5.17
N ARG A 60 -4.99 -11.96 5.92
CA ARG A 60 -4.36 -13.02 6.75
C ARG A 60 -5.21 -13.47 7.93
N ARG A 61 -6.10 -12.60 8.42
CA ARG A 61 -7.08 -12.94 9.47
C ARG A 61 -8.27 -13.73 8.94
N GLY A 62 -8.34 -13.98 7.63
CA GLY A 62 -9.48 -14.65 6.99
C GLY A 62 -10.75 -13.79 6.99
N ILE A 63 -10.61 -12.46 7.17
CA ILE A 63 -11.74 -11.54 7.09
C ILE A 63 -11.91 -11.16 5.62
N ASP A 64 -13.04 -11.57 5.04
CA ASP A 64 -13.40 -11.15 3.68
C ASP A 64 -13.62 -9.63 3.66
N VAL A 65 -12.84 -8.92 2.84
CA VAL A 65 -12.92 -7.47 2.66
C VAL A 65 -14.32 -7.05 2.16
N GLY A 66 -15.04 -7.94 1.47
CA GLY A 66 -16.45 -7.71 1.11
C GLY A 66 -17.36 -7.59 2.34
N MET A 67 -17.11 -8.40 3.37
CA MET A 67 -17.92 -8.43 4.60
C MET A 67 -17.68 -7.21 5.51
N VAL A 68 -16.48 -6.63 5.50
CA VAL A 68 -16.17 -5.41 6.29
C VAL A 68 -16.95 -4.21 5.78
N ARG A 69 -17.02 -4.02 4.45
CA ARG A 69 -17.76 -2.90 3.84
C ARG A 69 -19.25 -2.97 4.11
N ASP A 70 -19.82 -4.17 4.11
CA ASP A 70 -21.23 -4.39 4.45
C ASP A 70 -21.51 -4.07 5.93
N VAL A 71 -20.60 -4.43 6.84
CA VAL A 71 -20.71 -4.09 8.27
C VAL A 71 -20.60 -2.58 8.50
N GLU A 72 -19.65 -1.89 7.89
CA GLU A 72 -19.52 -0.43 8.00
C GLU A 72 -20.74 0.31 7.45
N THR A 73 -21.32 -0.19 6.35
CA THR A 73 -22.56 0.35 5.77
C THR A 73 -23.78 0.08 6.66
N ALA A 74 -23.80 -1.05 7.37
CA ALA A 74 -24.86 -1.41 8.31
C ALA A 74 -24.78 -0.65 9.65
N LEU A 75 -23.57 -0.26 10.09
CA LEU A 75 -23.35 0.50 11.33
C LEU A 75 -23.49 2.03 11.13
N GLY A 76 -23.62 2.50 9.89
CA GLY A 76 -23.78 3.91 9.53
C GLY A 76 -25.22 4.44 9.45
N ARG A 77 -26.19 3.75 10.07
CA ARG A 77 -27.58 4.20 10.28
C ARG A 77 -27.95 4.07 11.74
#